data_AF-A0A4Q4XDL9-F1
#
_entry.id   AF-A0A4Q4XDL9-F1
#
_cell.length_a   1.000
_cell.length_b   1.000
_cell.length_c   1.000
_cell.angle_alpha   90.00
_cell.angle_beta   90.00
_cell.angle_gamma   90.00
#
_symmetry.space_group_name_H-M   'P 1'
#
loop_
_entity.id
_entity.type
_entity.pdbx_description
1 polymer ?
#
loop_
_entity_poly.entity_id
_entity_poly.type
_entity_poly.pdbx_seq_one_letter_code
_entity_poly.pdbx_strand_id
1 'polypeptide(L)'
;MPLWNGNPHALEAQGFGALPDAGSWLRPAGITAGVSVAVPTGKTSNNLSYDPTTRQFNTVRTANVTTVHWRFALEYSTLYLTDRFASGVLPKEDPLRQWIPLIEFAFDSPRGQRTRGTVNPGIPYVSDTWQVAAEPGLPTTHGSTRGVGANLQVLFFLDDFLPSLFGKPILAH
;
A
#
# COMPACT_ATOMS: atom_id res chain seq x y z
N MET A 1 -14.40 9.89 -4.54
CA MET A 1 -13.73 11.19 -4.30
C MET A 1 -13.26 11.22 -2.85
N PRO A 2 -11.95 11.20 -2.55
CA PRO A 2 -11.50 11.31 -1.17
C PRO A 2 -11.61 12.78 -0.74
N LEU A 3 -12.35 13.03 0.33
CA LEU A 3 -12.40 14.33 0.99
C LEU A 3 -11.02 14.62 1.58
N TRP A 4 -10.34 15.64 1.07
CA TRP A 4 -9.11 16.16 1.66
C TRP A 4 -9.46 16.80 3.01
N ASN A 5 -9.20 16.10 4.12
CA ASN A 5 -9.65 16.52 5.46
C ASN A 5 -8.62 17.31 6.26
N GLY A 6 -7.55 17.82 5.63
CA GLY A 6 -6.53 18.66 6.26
C GLY A 6 -5.66 17.96 7.31
N ASN A 7 -5.76 16.63 7.45
CA ASN A 7 -4.93 15.89 8.39
C ASN A 7 -3.44 15.88 7.95
N PRO A 8 -2.50 16.14 8.87
CA PRO A 8 -1.08 16.13 8.55
C PRO A 8 -0.65 14.70 8.19
N HIS A 9 0.14 14.60 7.13
CA HIS A 9 0.74 13.36 6.66
C HIS A 9 2.14 13.63 6.14
N ALA A 10 3.03 12.67 6.34
CA ALA A 10 4.39 12.66 5.81
C ALA A 10 4.65 11.30 5.15
N LEU A 11 5.38 11.33 4.04
CA LEU A 11 5.75 10.17 3.24
C LEU A 11 7.22 10.31 2.87
N GLU A 12 7.98 9.23 3.01
CA GLU A 12 9.37 9.16 2.64
C GLU A 12 9.63 7.82 1.95
N ALA A 13 10.47 7.82 0.91
CA ALA A 13 10.83 6.62 0.20
C ALA A 13 12.30 6.68 -0.21
N GLN A 14 12.99 5.55 -0.10
CA GLN A 14 14.40 5.42 -0.43
C GLN A 14 14.67 4.09 -1.13
N GLY A 15 15.26 4.18 -2.32
CA GLY A 15 15.81 3.02 -3.04
C GLY A 15 17.27 2.76 -2.65
N PHE A 16 17.71 1.51 -2.76
CA PHE A 16 19.08 1.11 -2.41
C PHE A 16 20.03 1.01 -3.61
N GLY A 17 19.66 1.58 -4.76
CA GLY A 17 20.42 1.48 -6.01
C GLY A 17 21.88 1.96 -5.95
N ALA A 18 22.23 2.86 -5.01
CA ALA A 18 23.57 3.43 -4.86
C ALA A 18 24.51 2.62 -3.94
N LEU A 19 24.13 1.41 -3.49
CA LEU A 19 24.96 0.61 -2.60
C LEU A 19 26.28 0.17 -3.27
N PRO A 20 27.40 0.10 -2.50
CA PRO A 20 28.68 -0.41 -2.99
C PRO A 20 28.60 -1.91 -3.37
N ASP A 21 29.60 -2.42 -4.09
CA ASP A 21 29.55 -3.78 -4.68
C ASP A 21 29.32 -4.90 -3.66
N ALA A 22 29.83 -4.73 -2.43
CA ALA A 22 29.58 -5.66 -1.31
C ALA A 22 28.09 -5.79 -0.94
N GLY A 23 27.27 -4.78 -1.25
CA GLY A 23 25.82 -4.75 -1.04
C GLY A 23 25.01 -4.72 -2.34
N SER A 24 25.62 -5.06 -3.48
CA SER A 24 25.00 -4.97 -4.81
C SER A 24 23.69 -5.75 -4.92
N TRP A 25 23.55 -6.86 -4.18
CA TRP A 25 22.34 -7.68 -4.14
C TRP A 25 21.13 -6.98 -3.51
N LEU A 26 21.33 -5.92 -2.73
CA LEU A 26 20.25 -5.09 -2.16
C LEU A 26 19.86 -3.92 -3.05
N ARG A 27 20.62 -3.61 -4.12
CA ARG A 27 20.30 -2.50 -5.04
C ARG A 27 18.87 -2.54 -5.59
N PRO A 28 18.27 -3.72 -5.88
CA PRO A 28 16.87 -3.83 -6.30
C PRO A 28 15.81 -3.53 -5.23
N ALA A 29 16.21 -3.36 -3.97
CA ALA A 29 15.29 -3.11 -2.88
C ALA A 29 15.03 -1.62 -2.63
N GLY A 30 13.85 -1.35 -2.09
CA GLY A 30 13.40 -0.05 -1.65
C GLY A 30 12.67 -0.14 -0.32
N ILE A 31 12.62 0.99 0.37
CA ILE A 31 11.80 1.18 1.56
C ILE A 31 10.92 2.41 1.37
N THR A 32 9.65 2.29 1.72
CA THR A 32 8.72 3.42 1.82
C THR A 32 8.20 3.48 3.24
N ALA A 33 8.04 4.67 3.79
CA ALA A 33 7.43 4.90 5.09
C ALA A 33 6.45 6.07 5.00
N GLY A 34 5.40 6.01 5.80
CA GLY A 34 4.41 7.07 5.88
C GLY A 34 3.76 7.14 7.25
N VAL A 35 3.44 8.35 7.68
CA VAL A 35 2.72 8.62 8.91
C VAL A 35 1.64 9.65 8.65
N SER A 36 0.47 9.47 9.25
CA SER A 36 -0.63 10.44 9.22
C SER A 36 -1.36 10.48 10.54
N VAL A 37 -1.95 11.64 10.86
CA VAL A 37 -2.72 11.82 12.10
C VAL A 37 -4.19 12.03 11.76
N ALA A 38 -5.04 11.11 12.17
CA ALA A 38 -6.49 11.26 12.08
C ALA A 38 -7.05 11.97 13.32
N VAL A 39 -7.48 13.21 13.16
CA VAL A 39 -8.21 13.95 14.20
C VAL A 39 -9.72 13.80 13.96
N PRO A 40 -10.50 13.24 14.90
CA PRO A 40 -11.92 13.04 14.70
C PRO A 40 -12.70 14.37 14.77
N THR A 41 -13.71 14.51 13.90
CA THR A 41 -14.58 15.69 13.82
C THR A 41 -15.67 15.72 14.90
N GLY A 42 -15.86 14.63 15.64
CA GLY A 42 -16.81 14.53 16.74
C GLY A 42 -16.34 13.55 17.80
N LYS A 43 -16.72 13.77 19.07
CA LYS A 43 -16.24 12.99 20.23
C LYS A 43 -16.73 11.54 20.25
N THR A 44 -17.79 11.22 19.52
CA THR A 44 -18.42 9.90 19.60
C THR A 44 -19.17 9.58 18.32
N SER A 45 -19.12 8.32 17.89
CA SER A 45 -19.91 7.77 16.80
C SER A 45 -20.89 6.71 17.31
N ASN A 46 -22.02 6.57 16.65
CA ASN A 46 -22.95 5.47 16.86
C ASN A 46 -22.65 4.40 15.82
N ASN A 47 -22.10 3.27 16.25
CA ASN A 47 -21.74 2.15 15.38
C ASN A 47 -22.75 1.02 15.58
N LEU A 48 -23.14 0.36 14.49
CA LEU A 48 -23.96 -0.85 14.58
C LEU A 48 -23.07 -2.02 14.96
N SER A 49 -23.37 -2.70 16.06
CA SER A 49 -22.66 -3.89 16.52
C SER A 49 -23.61 -5.07 16.59
N TYR A 50 -23.16 -6.21 16.07
CA TYR A 50 -23.87 -7.48 16.25
C TYR A 50 -23.52 -8.07 17.61
N ASP A 51 -24.54 -8.39 18.41
CA ASP A 51 -24.38 -9.12 19.66
C ASP A 51 -24.64 -10.62 19.41
N PRO A 52 -23.61 -11.48 19.49
CA PRO A 52 -23.76 -12.90 19.19
C PRO A 52 -24.55 -13.68 20.25
N THR A 53 -24.72 -13.14 21.46
CA THR A 53 -25.48 -13.78 22.54
C THR A 53 -26.98 -13.50 22.39
N THR A 54 -27.35 -12.26 22.08
CA THR A 54 -28.76 -11.87 21.89
C THR A 54 -29.23 -11.98 20.44
N ARG A 55 -28.31 -12.21 19.49
CA ARG A 55 -28.53 -12.28 18.03
C ARG A 55 -29.21 -11.04 17.45
N GLN A 56 -29.00 -9.88 18.07
CA GLN A 56 -29.55 -8.60 17.65
C GLN A 56 -28.47 -7.62 17.23
N PHE A 57 -28.84 -6.66 16.39
CA PHE A 57 -28.00 -5.52 16.09
C PHE A 57 -28.32 -4.39 17.06
N ASN A 58 -27.32 -4.01 17.86
CA ASN A 58 -27.43 -2.93 18.83
C ASN A 58 -26.61 -1.73 18.37
N THR A 59 -27.12 -0.53 18.63
CA THR A 59 -26.34 0.69 18.42
C THR A 59 -25.39 0.85 19.60
N VAL A 60 -24.10 0.71 19.34
CA VAL A 60 -23.04 0.89 20.33
C VAL A 60 -22.38 2.24 20.10
N ARG A 61 -22.29 3.01 21.17
CA ARG A 61 -21.69 4.34 21.15
C ARG A 61 -20.18 4.21 21.38
N THR A 62 -19.36 4.54 20.38
CA THR A 62 -17.90 4.41 20.42
C THR A 62 -17.24 5.78 20.47
N ALA A 63 -16.34 5.99 21.42
CA ALA A 63 -15.55 7.23 21.50
C ALA A 63 -14.58 7.33 20.34
N ASN A 64 -14.59 8.47 19.64
CA ASN A 64 -13.62 8.73 18.59
C ASN A 64 -12.40 9.38 19.22
N VAL A 65 -11.23 8.80 18.98
CA VAL A 65 -9.96 9.28 19.51
C VAL A 65 -9.02 9.64 18.37
N THR A 66 -8.16 10.62 18.62
CA THR A 66 -7.07 10.93 17.68
C THR A 66 -6.22 9.69 17.48
N THR A 67 -5.99 9.31 16.23
CA THR A 67 -5.27 8.09 15.88
C THR A 67 -4.11 8.44 14.96
N VAL A 68 -2.92 7.96 15.30
CA VAL A 68 -1.76 8.03 14.41
C VAL A 68 -1.73 6.76 13.58
N HIS A 69 -1.79 6.91 12.27
CA HIS A 69 -1.59 5.84 11.31
C HIS A 69 -0.14 5.90 10.85
N TRP A 70 0.60 4.81 10.98
CA TRP A 70 1.94 4.75 10.44
C TRP A 70 2.15 3.43 9.73
N ARG A 71 2.88 3.48 8.62
CA ARG A 71 3.13 2.32 7.78
C ARG A 71 4.54 2.39 7.22
N PHE A 72 5.11 1.24 6.94
CA PHE A 72 6.29 1.14 6.11
C PHE A 72 6.25 -0.14 5.29
N ALA A 73 6.82 -0.09 4.11
CA ALA A 73 6.88 -1.20 3.19
C ALA A 73 8.32 -1.42 2.75
N LEU A 74 8.71 -2.68 2.65
CA LEU A 74 9.92 -3.11 1.96
C LEU A 74 9.51 -3.72 0.64
N GLU A 75 10.15 -3.30 -0.43
CA GLU A 75 9.92 -3.83 -1.76
C GLU A 75 11.23 -4.33 -2.36
N TYR A 76 11.13 -5.35 -3.21
CA TYR A 76 12.26 -5.90 -3.93
C TYR A 76 11.86 -6.12 -5.37
N SER A 77 12.45 -5.38 -6.30
CA SER A 77 12.08 -5.44 -7.70
C SER A 77 12.95 -6.42 -8.47
N THR A 78 12.39 -7.58 -8.83
CA THR A 78 13.14 -8.61 -9.59
C THR A 78 13.54 -8.15 -10.99
N LEU A 79 12.96 -7.06 -11.49
CA LEU A 79 13.30 -6.41 -12.76
C LEU A 79 14.77 -5.96 -12.80
N TYR A 80 15.29 -5.46 -11.67
CA TYR A 80 16.68 -4.97 -11.56
C TYR A 80 17.73 -6.09 -11.46
N LEU A 81 17.33 -7.36 -11.47
CA LEU A 81 18.24 -8.51 -11.48
C LEU A 81 18.71 -8.91 -12.89
N THR A 82 18.39 -8.10 -13.92
CA THR A 82 18.85 -8.34 -15.31
C THR A 82 19.88 -7.32 -15.75
N ASP A 83 20.95 -7.78 -16.39
CA ASP A 83 21.94 -6.92 -17.08
C ASP A 83 21.36 -6.20 -18.32
N ARG A 84 20.07 -6.41 -18.62
CA ARG A 84 19.37 -5.86 -19.79
C ARG A 84 18.46 -4.68 -19.47
N PHE A 85 18.44 -4.22 -18.23
CA PHE A 85 17.69 -3.02 -17.86
C PHE A 85 18.41 -1.76 -18.39
N ALA A 86 18.18 -1.44 -19.66
CA ALA A 86 18.27 -0.08 -20.15
C ALA A 86 16.98 0.65 -19.76
N SER A 87 17.10 1.90 -19.30
CA SER A 87 15.95 2.78 -19.01
C SER A 87 14.86 2.64 -20.08
N GLY A 88 13.66 2.24 -19.66
CA GLY A 88 12.43 2.34 -20.47
C GLY A 88 12.00 1.11 -21.28
N VAL A 89 12.68 -0.04 -21.21
CA VAL A 89 12.25 -1.24 -21.97
C VAL A 89 12.15 -2.47 -21.06
N LEU A 90 10.92 -2.94 -20.81
CA LEU A 90 10.67 -4.21 -20.14
C LEU A 90 11.09 -5.38 -21.06
N PRO A 91 11.93 -6.33 -20.59
CA PRO A 91 12.25 -7.51 -21.36
C PRO A 91 11.00 -8.38 -21.58
N LYS A 92 10.49 -8.44 -22.82
CA LYS A 92 9.31 -9.25 -23.19
C LYS A 92 9.55 -10.76 -23.11
N GLU A 93 10.81 -11.16 -23.00
CA GLU A 93 11.29 -12.55 -23.07
C GLU A 93 11.39 -13.23 -21.69
N ASP A 94 11.22 -12.49 -20.58
CA ASP A 94 11.43 -13.02 -19.22
C ASP A 94 10.29 -12.64 -18.24
N PRO A 95 9.13 -13.31 -18.33
CA PRO A 95 7.96 -13.02 -17.48
C PRO A 95 8.22 -13.29 -16.00
N LEU A 96 9.25 -14.07 -15.65
CA LEU A 96 9.57 -14.37 -14.25
C LEU A 96 10.28 -13.22 -13.52
N ARG A 97 10.63 -12.15 -14.23
CA ARG A 97 11.36 -11.01 -13.65
C ARG A 97 10.53 -9.74 -13.53
N GLN A 98 9.22 -9.86 -13.72
CA GLN A 98 8.24 -8.78 -13.60
C GLN A 98 7.55 -8.73 -12.23
N TRP A 99 8.06 -9.49 -11.27
CA TRP A 99 7.53 -9.54 -9.91
C TRP A 99 8.20 -8.51 -9.01
N ILE A 100 7.40 -7.87 -8.16
CA ILE A 100 7.86 -6.92 -7.17
C ILE A 100 7.38 -7.39 -5.79
N PRO A 101 7.95 -8.48 -5.24
CA PRO A 101 7.60 -8.89 -3.89
C PRO A 101 7.79 -7.73 -2.90
N LEU A 102 6.79 -7.55 -2.04
CA LEU A 102 6.79 -6.52 -1.01
C LEU A 102 6.22 -7.07 0.30
N ILE A 103 6.54 -6.38 1.38
CA ILE A 103 5.90 -6.58 2.67
C ILE A 103 5.62 -5.22 3.30
N GLU A 104 4.35 -4.94 3.54
CA GLU A 104 3.91 -3.74 4.22
C GLU A 104 3.57 -4.04 5.68
N PHE A 105 3.98 -3.17 6.57
CA PHE A 105 3.58 -3.14 7.97
C PHE A 105 2.75 -1.88 8.18
N ALA A 106 1.53 -2.04 8.69
CA ALA A 106 0.62 -0.93 8.94
C ALA A 106 0.15 -0.97 10.38
N PHE A 107 0.14 0.19 11.03
CA PHE A 107 -0.18 0.33 12.44
C PHE A 107 -1.13 1.49 12.68
N ASP A 108 -2.13 1.22 13.52
CA ASP A 108 -3.06 2.20 14.06
C ASP A 108 -2.73 2.38 15.54
N SER A 109 -2.35 3.60 15.94
CA SER A 109 -2.02 3.99 17.31
C SER A 109 -3.01 5.03 17.82
N PRO A 110 -4.17 4.61 18.37
CA PRO A 110 -5.17 5.53 18.91
C PRO A 110 -4.74 6.05 20.29
N ARG A 111 -4.99 7.33 20.56
CA ARG A 111 -4.63 7.97 21.83
C ARG A 111 -5.34 7.28 23.00
N GLY A 112 -4.55 6.80 23.97
CA GLY A 112 -5.05 6.15 25.18
C GLY A 112 -5.59 4.73 24.95
N GLN A 113 -5.39 4.16 23.77
CA GLN A 113 -5.75 2.77 23.46
C GLN A 113 -4.51 1.99 23.01
N ARG A 114 -4.62 0.67 22.91
CA ARG A 114 -3.54 -0.17 22.40
C ARG A 114 -3.34 0.03 20.90
N THR A 115 -2.09 0.17 20.49
CA THR A 115 -1.69 0.12 19.08
C THR A 115 -2.03 -1.24 18.49
N ARG A 116 -2.51 -1.25 17.25
CA ARG A 116 -2.86 -2.47 16.49
C ARG A 116 -2.08 -2.46 15.19
N GLY A 117 -1.56 -3.61 14.78
CA GLY A 117 -0.80 -3.73 13.55
C GLY A 117 -1.31 -4.84 12.63
N THR A 118 -1.01 -4.69 11.34
CA THR A 118 -1.13 -5.71 10.32
C THR A 118 0.17 -5.82 9.52
N VAL A 119 0.44 -7.02 9.03
CA VAL A 119 1.49 -7.31 8.06
C VAL A 119 0.81 -7.78 6.79
N ASN A 120 1.15 -7.12 5.69
CA ASN A 120 0.53 -7.33 4.40
C ASN A 120 1.64 -7.71 3.39
N PRO A 121 2.02 -9.00 3.27
CA PRO A 121 2.91 -9.41 2.20
C PRO A 121 2.16 -9.28 0.86
N GLY A 122 2.87 -8.87 -0.18
CA GLY A 122 2.32 -8.63 -1.50
C GLY A 122 3.25 -9.17 -2.58
N ILE A 123 2.66 -9.63 -3.68
CA ILE A 123 3.44 -10.02 -4.87
C ILE A 123 2.79 -9.38 -6.11
N PRO A 124 3.02 -8.07 -6.34
CA PRO A 124 2.69 -7.42 -7.59
C PRO A 124 3.40 -8.06 -8.79
N TYR A 125 2.66 -8.21 -9.89
CA TYR A 125 3.18 -8.51 -11.23
C TYR A 125 2.93 -7.31 -12.13
N VAL A 126 3.96 -6.85 -12.83
CA VAL A 126 3.89 -5.69 -13.72
C VAL A 126 4.14 -6.11 -15.17
N SER A 127 3.13 -5.96 -16.01
CA SER A 127 3.25 -6.02 -17.47
C SER A 127 3.49 -4.62 -18.05
N ASP A 128 3.65 -4.56 -19.37
CA ASP A 128 3.64 -3.32 -20.15
C ASP A 128 2.36 -2.49 -20.00
N THR A 129 1.19 -3.11 -19.94
CA THR A 129 -0.11 -2.42 -20.04
C THR A 129 -0.97 -2.52 -18.78
N TRP A 130 -0.61 -3.43 -17.88
CA TRP A 130 -1.37 -3.71 -16.66
C TRP A 130 -0.47 -4.20 -15.53
N GLN A 131 -0.94 -4.03 -14.31
CA GLN A 131 -0.36 -4.58 -13.10
C GLN A 131 -1.45 -5.25 -12.27
N VAL A 132 -1.13 -6.39 -11.66
CA VAL A 132 -1.99 -7.04 -10.66
C VAL A 132 -1.21 -7.24 -9.37
N ALA A 133 -1.87 -7.12 -8.23
CA ALA A 133 -1.29 -7.45 -6.94
C ALA A 133 -2.31 -8.18 -6.06
N ALA A 134 -1.79 -9.10 -5.25
CA ALA A 134 -2.54 -9.80 -4.22
C ALA A 134 -1.82 -9.66 -2.88
N GLU A 135 -2.55 -9.22 -1.86
CA GLU A 135 -2.01 -8.85 -0.55
C GLU A 135 -2.91 -9.37 0.58
N PRO A 136 -2.64 -10.55 1.19
CA PRO A 136 -3.29 -10.93 2.42
C PRO A 136 -2.89 -9.98 3.56
N GLY A 137 -3.83 -9.62 4.43
CA GLY A 137 -3.60 -8.80 5.62
C GLY A 137 -3.65 -9.64 6.88
N LEU A 138 -2.51 -9.81 7.54
CA LEU A 138 -2.34 -10.65 8.73
C LEU A 138 -2.23 -9.77 9.98
N PRO A 139 -3.08 -9.96 11.01
CA PRO A 139 -2.97 -9.19 12.25
C PRO A 139 -1.71 -9.56 13.04
N THR A 140 -0.96 -8.58 13.53
CA THR A 140 0.27 -8.81 14.32
C THR A 140 0.07 -8.74 15.83
N THR A 141 -1.06 -8.20 16.29
CA THR A 141 -1.34 -7.98 17.71
C THR A 141 -2.48 -8.89 18.19
N HIS A 142 -2.23 -9.68 19.25
CA HIS A 142 -3.26 -10.44 19.93
C HIS A 142 -4.35 -9.49 20.49
N GLY A 143 -5.61 -9.73 20.12
CA GLY A 143 -6.75 -8.90 20.49
C GLY A 143 -7.21 -7.90 19.40
N SER A 144 -6.63 -7.95 18.20
CA SER A 144 -7.19 -7.26 17.04
C SER A 144 -8.54 -7.88 16.67
N THR A 145 -9.60 -7.07 16.64
CA THR A 145 -10.92 -7.45 16.09
C THR A 145 -10.94 -7.44 14.55
N ARG A 146 -9.82 -7.08 13.89
CA ARG A 146 -9.66 -7.28 12.44
C ARG A 146 -9.23 -8.72 12.20
N GLY A 147 -10.12 -9.51 11.61
CA GLY A 147 -9.77 -10.83 11.08
C GLY A 147 -8.78 -10.74 9.92
N VAL A 148 -8.32 -11.89 9.43
CA VAL A 148 -7.52 -11.97 8.21
C VAL A 148 -8.31 -11.39 7.05
N GLY A 149 -7.74 -10.42 6.34
CA GLY A 149 -8.30 -9.84 5.12
C GLY A 149 -7.43 -10.15 3.91
N ALA A 150 -7.87 -9.77 2.72
CA ALA A 150 -7.03 -9.77 1.53
C ALA A 150 -7.47 -8.65 0.58
N ASN A 151 -6.49 -8.01 -0.06
CA ASN A 151 -6.71 -7.04 -1.13
C ASN A 151 -6.27 -7.65 -2.45
N LEU A 152 -7.06 -7.42 -3.50
CA LEU A 152 -6.70 -7.67 -4.89
C LEU A 152 -6.75 -6.33 -5.61
N GLN A 153 -5.68 -6.00 -6.31
CA GLN A 153 -5.55 -4.73 -7.03
C GLN A 153 -5.23 -5.01 -8.49
N VAL A 154 -5.90 -4.29 -9.39
CA VAL A 154 -5.60 -4.28 -10.81
C VAL A 154 -5.45 -2.83 -11.24
N LEU A 155 -4.32 -2.51 -11.87
CA LEU A 155 -4.00 -1.20 -12.39
C LEU A 155 -3.76 -1.30 -13.89
N PHE A 156 -4.28 -0.34 -14.65
CA PHE A 156 -4.08 -0.24 -16.10
C PHE A 156 -3.29 1.03 -16.41
N PHE A 157 -2.27 0.90 -17.25
CA PHE A 157 -1.49 2.03 -17.75
C PHE A 157 -2.20 2.57 -19.01
N LEU A 158 -2.90 3.70 -18.87
CA LEU A 158 -3.81 4.23 -19.91
C LEU A 158 -3.08 4.80 -21.13
N ASP A 159 -1.86 5.30 -20.94
CA ASP A 159 -0.95 5.76 -21.98
C ASP A 159 -0.56 4.63 -22.94
N ASP A 160 -0.38 3.41 -22.42
CA ASP A 160 -0.10 2.22 -23.23
C ASP A 160 -1.37 1.54 -23.79
N PHE A 161 -2.53 1.71 -23.15
CA PHE A 161 -3.80 1.11 -23.58
C PHE A 161 -4.49 1.89 -24.72
N LEU A 162 -4.38 3.22 -24.75
CA LEU A 162 -5.01 4.09 -25.77
C LEU A 162 -4.04 5.21 -26.23
N PRO A 163 -2.91 4.86 -26.87
CA PRO A 163 -1.91 5.85 -27.32
C PRO A 163 -2.47 6.90 -28.29
N SER A 164 -3.58 6.59 -28.98
CA SER A 164 -4.24 7.49 -29.93
C SER A 164 -4.99 8.68 -29.30
N LEU A 165 -5.31 8.64 -28.00
CA LEU A 165 -6.02 9.71 -27.30
C LEU A 165 -5.10 10.70 -26.59
N PHE A 166 -3.91 10.26 -26.17
CA PHE A 166 -2.98 11.08 -25.36
C PHE A 166 -1.64 11.37 -26.06
N GLY A 167 -1.35 10.74 -27.21
CA GLY A 167 -0.10 10.91 -27.95
C GLY A 167 -0.03 12.12 -28.89
N LYS A 168 -1.09 12.93 -28.99
CA LYS A 168 -1.07 14.16 -29.81
C LYS A 168 -0.92 15.39 -28.91
N PRO A 169 0.12 16.23 -29.10
CA PRO A 169 0.23 17.49 -28.37
C PRO A 169 -1.03 18.33 -28.58
N ILE A 170 -1.64 18.81 -27.50
CA ILE A 170 -2.84 19.66 -27.55
C ILE A 170 -2.51 21.08 -28.04
N LEU A 171 -1.22 21.43 -28.15
CA LEU A 171 -0.77 22.70 -28.71
C LEU A 171 0.37 22.45 -29.70
N ALA A 172 0.01 22.26 -30.96
CA ALA A 172 0.89 22.53 -32.09
C ALA A 172 0.22 23.63 -32.92
N HIS A 173 0.51 24.88 -32.57
CA HIS A 173 0.30 26.04 -33.41
C HIS A 173 1.47 27.01 -33.25
#